data_AF-A0A5Q0MA11-F1
#
_entry.id   AF-A0A5Q0MA11-F1
#
_cell.length_a   1.000
_cell.length_b   1.000
_cell.length_c   1.000
_cell.angle_alpha   90.00
_cell.angle_beta   90.00
_cell.angle_gamma   90.00
#
_symmetry.space_group_name_H-M   'P 1'
#
loop_
_entity.id
_entity.type
_entity.pdbx_description
1 polymer ?
#
loop_
_entity_poly.entity_id
_entity_poly.type
_entity_poly.pdbx_seq_one_letter_code
_entity_poly.pdbx_strand_id
1 'polypeptide(L)'
;MSAKQIIDDHDKWRKGAGGAPAGLSGQSDGNAYAGLDLNLITFSSSAFNGSSFTSTTFHNAVWTACQFSGCSFSQCDMQRIAISGCTFVDCTFSASQLKASTLSDCTFTGCNWTALNFDASQWSRLKLLDCRGTQVSATGLQGEQVDFTGSQFEDMQLTHARIN
;
A
#
# COMPACT_ATOMS: atom_id res chain seq x y z
N MET A 1 5.96 11.67 20.86
CA MET A 1 5.29 10.36 20.85
C MET A 1 5.91 9.56 19.71
N SER A 2 6.24 8.29 19.92
CA SER A 2 6.84 7.48 18.84
C SER A 2 5.78 7.11 17.80
N ALA A 3 6.20 6.80 16.57
CA ALA A 3 5.29 6.34 15.51
C ALA A 3 4.49 5.11 15.94
N LYS A 4 5.14 4.17 16.63
CA LYS A 4 4.49 2.98 17.18
C LYS A 4 3.38 3.31 18.18
N GLN A 5 3.63 4.23 19.10
CA GLN A 5 2.60 4.63 20.07
C GLN A 5 1.38 5.23 19.37
N ILE A 6 1.60 6.08 18.37
CA ILE A 6 0.53 6.71 17.59
C ILE A 6 -0.31 5.65 16.85
N ILE A 7 0.35 4.70 16.20
CA ILE A 7 -0.32 3.60 15.47
C ILE A 7 -1.10 2.69 16.44
N ASP A 8 -0.48 2.30 17.55
CA ASP A 8 -1.11 1.42 18.55
C ASP A 8 -2.34 2.12 19.19
N ASP A 9 -2.30 3.45 19.37
CA ASP A 9 -3.43 4.21 19.89
C ASP A 9 -4.57 4.37 18.87
N HIS A 10 -4.28 4.44 17.58
CA HIS A 10 -5.29 4.37 16.52
C HIS A 10 -6.01 3.01 16.53
N ASP A 11 -5.26 1.91 16.62
CA ASP A 11 -5.83 0.56 16.68
C ASP A 11 -6.76 0.36 17.88
N LYS A 12 -6.36 0.84 19.06
CA LYS A 12 -7.25 0.83 20.25
C LYS A 12 -8.55 1.58 19.99
N TRP A 13 -8.47 2.74 19.32
CA TRP A 13 -9.65 3.54 19.00
C TRP A 13 -10.60 2.77 18.10
N ARG A 14 -10.08 2.13 17.04
CA ARG A 14 -10.86 1.27 16.14
C ARG A 14 -11.55 0.12 16.88
N LYS A 15 -10.91 -0.42 17.90
CA LYS A 15 -11.42 -1.52 18.73
C LYS A 15 -12.30 -1.07 19.91
N GLY A 16 -12.51 0.23 20.10
CA GLY A 16 -13.29 0.77 21.23
C GLY A 16 -12.60 0.61 22.60
N ALA A 17 -11.27 0.41 22.62
CA ALA A 17 -10.47 0.15 23.81
C ALA A 17 -9.76 1.40 24.37
N GLY A 18 -10.27 2.59 24.06
CA GLY A 18 -9.60 3.88 24.30
C GLY A 18 -8.74 4.32 23.11
N GLY A 19 -7.87 5.30 23.28
CA GLY A 19 -7.10 5.91 22.19
C GLY A 19 -7.88 6.98 21.42
N ALA A 20 -7.34 7.40 20.27
CA ALA A 20 -7.95 8.43 19.42
C ALA A 20 -7.64 8.16 17.95
N PRO A 21 -8.46 8.67 17.00
CA PRO A 21 -8.08 8.71 15.60
C PRO A 21 -6.73 9.40 15.46
N ALA A 22 -5.75 8.67 14.97
CA ALA A 22 -4.39 9.19 14.82
C ALA A 22 -3.87 8.94 13.41
N GLY A 23 -2.78 9.63 13.08
CA GLY A 23 -2.07 9.51 11.82
C GLY A 23 -0.61 9.89 12.02
N LEU A 24 0.23 9.47 11.08
CA LEU A 24 1.64 9.81 11.09
C LEU A 24 1.88 11.00 10.15
N SER A 25 2.63 11.97 10.64
CA SER A 25 3.19 13.07 9.87
C SER A 25 4.69 13.23 10.18
N GLY A 26 5.56 12.91 9.23
CA GLY A 26 7.01 13.16 9.34
C GLY A 26 7.78 12.19 10.24
N GLN A 27 7.18 11.08 10.69
CA GLN A 27 7.88 10.09 11.51
C GLN A 27 8.65 9.09 10.65
N SER A 28 9.69 8.50 11.24
CA SER A 28 10.39 7.35 10.68
C SER A 28 10.37 6.18 11.66
N ASP A 29 10.09 4.97 11.20
CA ASP A 29 10.22 3.75 12.01
C ASP A 29 10.51 2.48 11.18
N GLY A 30 10.66 1.35 11.87
CA GLY A 30 10.88 0.02 11.28
C GLY A 30 10.15 -1.09 12.06
N ASN A 31 8.97 -0.81 12.62
CA ASN A 31 8.31 -1.73 13.56
C ASN A 31 7.39 -2.74 12.86
N ALA A 32 7.01 -3.77 13.62
CA ALA A 32 5.95 -4.69 13.25
C ALA A 32 4.59 -4.18 13.74
N TYR A 33 3.61 -4.21 12.83
CA TYR A 33 2.24 -3.72 12.97
C TYR A 33 1.22 -4.80 12.61
N ALA A 34 1.57 -6.06 12.86
CA ALA A 34 0.78 -7.19 12.40
C ALA A 34 -0.60 -7.26 13.06
N GLY A 35 -1.64 -7.50 12.26
CA GLY A 35 -3.01 -7.72 12.75
C GLY A 35 -3.70 -6.48 13.32
N LEU A 36 -3.17 -5.28 13.06
CA LEU A 36 -3.80 -4.04 13.52
C LEU A 36 -4.98 -3.63 12.62
N ASP A 37 -5.98 -2.97 13.22
CA ASP A 37 -7.01 -2.21 12.50
C ASP A 37 -6.52 -0.78 12.33
N LEU A 38 -6.03 -0.47 11.13
CA LEU A 38 -5.58 0.85 10.72
C LEU A 38 -6.48 1.43 9.62
N ASN A 39 -7.76 1.04 9.63
CA ASN A 39 -8.74 1.60 8.72
C ASN A 39 -8.87 3.11 8.97
N LEU A 40 -8.95 3.91 7.90
CA LEU A 40 -8.99 5.38 7.94
C LEU A 40 -7.70 6.07 8.41
N ILE A 41 -6.62 5.34 8.70
CA ILE A 41 -5.37 5.96 9.14
C ILE A 41 -4.79 6.86 8.04
N THR A 42 -4.22 8.00 8.44
CA THR A 42 -3.50 8.89 7.53
C THR A 42 -2.00 8.82 7.78
N PHE A 43 -1.21 8.53 6.74
CA PHE A 43 0.24 8.68 6.78
C PHE A 43 0.65 9.80 5.82
N SER A 44 1.53 10.69 6.27
CA SER A 44 1.96 11.85 5.50
C SER A 44 3.44 12.14 5.72
N SER A 45 4.24 12.20 4.65
CA SER A 45 5.67 12.54 4.75
C SER A 45 6.47 11.64 5.71
N SER A 46 5.99 10.41 5.96
CA SER A 46 6.60 9.46 6.91
C SER A 46 7.41 8.39 6.18
N ALA A 47 8.40 7.82 6.86
CA ALA A 47 9.29 6.78 6.35
C ALA A 47 9.18 5.48 7.15
N PHE A 48 9.12 4.35 6.46
CA PHE A 48 9.10 3.02 7.06
C PHE A 48 10.21 2.18 6.46
N ASN A 49 11.11 1.67 7.31
CA ASN A 49 12.29 0.92 6.90
C ASN A 49 12.27 -0.45 7.56
N GLY A 50 11.95 -1.50 6.80
CA GLY A 50 11.84 -2.86 7.32
C GLY A 50 10.56 -3.12 8.13
N SER A 51 9.57 -2.22 8.08
CA SER A 51 8.32 -2.40 8.80
C SER A 51 7.49 -3.55 8.21
N SER A 52 6.75 -4.24 9.07
CA SER A 52 5.86 -5.33 8.67
C SER A 52 4.41 -5.02 9.02
N PHE A 53 3.54 -5.06 8.02
CA PHE A 53 2.11 -4.81 8.16
C PHE A 53 1.29 -6.10 7.95
N THR A 54 1.86 -7.26 8.26
CA THR A 54 1.21 -8.54 7.96
C THR A 54 -0.18 -8.64 8.59
N SER A 55 -1.18 -9.02 7.79
CA SER A 55 -2.58 -9.18 8.22
C SER A 55 -3.23 -7.91 8.78
N THR A 56 -2.73 -6.74 8.40
CA THR A 56 -3.24 -5.44 8.83
C THR A 56 -4.31 -4.91 7.88
N THR A 57 -5.29 -4.18 8.41
CA THR A 57 -6.36 -3.57 7.60
C THR A 57 -6.17 -2.06 7.47
N PHE A 58 -6.43 -1.54 6.26
CA PHE A 58 -6.21 -0.16 5.82
C PHE A 58 -7.37 0.36 4.96
N HIS A 59 -8.59 -0.10 5.21
CA HIS A 59 -9.77 0.33 4.46
C HIS A 59 -9.90 1.85 4.51
N ASN A 60 -9.99 2.46 3.33
CA ASN A 60 -10.09 3.92 3.18
C ASN A 60 -8.97 4.70 3.90
N ALA A 61 -7.79 4.09 4.12
CA ALA A 61 -6.62 4.81 4.59
C ALA A 61 -6.09 5.77 3.52
N VAL A 62 -5.31 6.77 3.93
CA VAL A 62 -4.72 7.76 3.04
C VAL A 62 -3.23 7.89 3.30
N TRP A 63 -2.41 7.60 2.30
CA TRP A 63 -0.95 7.75 2.38
C TRP A 63 -0.49 8.80 1.39
N THR A 64 0.32 9.76 1.86
CA THR A 64 0.78 10.87 1.02
C THR A 64 2.26 11.15 1.26
N ALA A 65 3.05 11.23 0.20
CA ALA A 65 4.48 11.56 0.29
C ALA A 65 5.28 10.64 1.24
N CYS A 66 4.83 9.40 1.43
CA CYS A 66 5.48 8.43 2.30
C CYS A 66 6.57 7.64 1.57
N GLN A 67 7.53 7.14 2.33
CA GLN A 67 8.59 6.27 1.83
C GLN A 67 8.54 4.92 2.56
N PHE A 68 8.58 3.84 1.80
CA PHE A 68 8.62 2.48 2.32
C PHE A 68 9.83 1.77 1.71
N SER A 69 10.73 1.27 2.55
CA SER A 69 11.92 0.53 2.12
C SER A 69 11.96 -0.82 2.82
N GLY A 70 12.08 -1.91 2.05
CA GLY A 70 12.17 -3.26 2.60
C GLY A 70 10.96 -3.69 3.45
N CYS A 71 9.79 -3.08 3.23
CA CYS A 71 8.59 -3.35 4.02
C CYS A 71 7.80 -4.55 3.49
N SER A 72 7.01 -5.19 4.36
CA SER A 72 6.09 -6.28 4.00
C SER A 72 4.64 -5.88 4.19
N PHE A 73 3.84 -6.03 3.13
CA PHE A 73 2.39 -5.90 3.10
C PHE A 73 1.81 -7.26 2.71
N SER A 74 1.89 -8.21 3.64
CA SER A 74 1.42 -9.57 3.41
C SER A 74 0.03 -9.75 4.02
N GLN A 75 -0.90 -10.35 3.27
CA GLN A 75 -2.27 -10.60 3.73
C GLN A 75 -3.01 -9.35 4.21
N CYS A 76 -2.66 -8.18 3.67
CA CYS A 76 -3.27 -6.92 4.03
C CYS A 76 -4.61 -6.74 3.33
N ASP A 77 -5.54 -6.08 4.02
CA ASP A 77 -6.76 -5.57 3.40
C ASP A 77 -6.66 -4.05 3.25
N MET A 78 -6.38 -3.59 2.03
CA MET A 78 -6.14 -2.20 1.67
C MET A 78 -7.20 -1.70 0.68
N GLN A 79 -8.41 -2.24 0.77
CA GLN A 79 -9.50 -1.84 -0.12
C GLN A 79 -9.82 -0.34 0.01
N ARG A 80 -10.01 0.33 -1.13
CA ARG A 80 -10.33 1.77 -1.22
C ARG A 80 -9.26 2.68 -0.62
N ILE A 81 -8.03 2.19 -0.43
CA ILE A 81 -6.92 3.04 0.01
C ILE A 81 -6.61 4.09 -1.06
N ALA A 82 -6.22 5.28 -0.62
CA ALA A 82 -5.69 6.34 -1.48
C ALA A 82 -4.19 6.53 -1.19
N ILE A 83 -3.35 6.36 -2.19
CA ILE A 83 -1.88 6.49 -2.08
C ILE A 83 -1.42 7.52 -3.11
N SER A 84 -0.78 8.60 -2.64
CA SER A 84 -0.33 9.68 -3.53
C SER A 84 1.11 10.12 -3.25
N GLY A 85 1.93 10.20 -4.31
CA GLY A 85 3.30 10.70 -4.19
C GLY A 85 4.21 9.82 -3.32
N CYS A 86 3.86 8.55 -3.13
CA CYS A 86 4.62 7.64 -2.26
C CYS A 86 5.67 6.85 -3.05
N THR A 87 6.74 6.48 -2.36
CA THR A 87 7.81 5.64 -2.92
C THR A 87 7.91 4.33 -2.15
N PHE A 88 8.01 3.22 -2.88
CA PHE A 88 8.22 1.88 -2.36
C PHE A 88 9.50 1.31 -2.98
N VAL A 89 10.46 0.90 -2.15
CA VAL A 89 11.74 0.32 -2.59
C VAL A 89 11.89 -1.05 -1.94
N ASP A 90 12.16 -2.06 -2.75
CA ASP A 90 12.40 -3.45 -2.30
C ASP A 90 11.31 -3.98 -1.36
N CYS A 91 10.07 -3.55 -1.55
CA CYS A 91 8.93 -3.95 -0.73
C CYS A 91 8.27 -5.22 -1.28
N THR A 92 7.74 -6.04 -0.37
CA THR A 92 6.96 -7.22 -0.73
C THR A 92 5.49 -6.99 -0.42
N PHE A 93 4.64 -7.24 -1.42
CA PHE A 93 3.20 -7.28 -1.31
C PHE A 93 2.76 -8.69 -1.65
N SER A 94 2.12 -9.38 -0.70
CA SER A 94 1.67 -10.76 -0.93
C SER A 94 0.24 -10.97 -0.46
N ALA A 95 -0.56 -11.70 -1.24
CA ALA A 95 -1.92 -12.10 -0.89
C ALA A 95 -2.81 -10.96 -0.35
N SER A 96 -2.63 -9.74 -0.88
CA SER A 96 -3.24 -8.52 -0.34
C SER A 96 -4.30 -7.96 -1.29
N GLN A 97 -5.32 -7.32 -0.70
CA GLN A 97 -6.45 -6.76 -1.43
C GLN A 97 -6.30 -5.24 -1.55
N LEU A 98 -6.26 -4.72 -2.77
CA LEU A 98 -6.22 -3.30 -3.11
C LEU A 98 -7.38 -2.92 -4.04
N LYS A 99 -8.53 -3.59 -3.90
CA LYS A 99 -9.72 -3.32 -4.72
C LYS A 99 -10.19 -1.89 -4.56
N ALA A 100 -10.62 -1.28 -5.66
CA ALA A 100 -11.11 0.09 -5.71
C ALA A 100 -10.15 1.12 -5.09
N SER A 101 -8.85 0.81 -5.05
CA SER A 101 -7.81 1.73 -4.59
C SER A 101 -7.53 2.83 -5.62
N THR A 102 -6.95 3.94 -5.14
CA THR A 102 -6.44 5.01 -6.01
C THR A 102 -4.97 5.21 -5.73
N LEU A 103 -4.15 5.09 -6.76
CA LEU A 103 -2.70 5.27 -6.70
C LEU A 103 -2.29 6.36 -7.69
N SER A 104 -1.69 7.44 -7.21
CA SER A 104 -1.26 8.56 -8.04
C SER A 104 0.15 9.02 -7.73
N ASP A 105 0.96 9.31 -8.76
CA ASP A 105 2.31 9.86 -8.59
C ASP A 105 3.25 8.97 -7.75
N CYS A 106 3.01 7.65 -7.72
CA CYS A 106 3.79 6.73 -6.90
C CYS A 106 4.87 6.03 -7.73
N THR A 107 5.97 5.70 -7.05
CA THR A 107 7.06 4.89 -7.62
C THR A 107 7.25 3.63 -6.79
N PHE A 108 7.30 2.49 -7.46
CA PHE A 108 7.71 1.21 -6.91
C PHE A 108 8.99 0.79 -7.64
N THR A 109 10.04 0.49 -6.90
CA THR A 109 11.32 0.03 -7.44
C THR A 109 11.70 -1.29 -6.78
N GLY A 110 12.04 -2.31 -7.59
CA GLY A 110 12.50 -3.61 -7.06
C GLY A 110 11.45 -4.37 -6.25
N CYS A 111 10.17 -3.99 -6.34
CA CYS A 111 9.12 -4.56 -5.51
C CYS A 111 8.63 -5.92 -6.04
N ASN A 112 8.15 -6.77 -5.14
CA ASN A 112 7.58 -8.07 -5.48
C ASN A 112 6.08 -8.12 -5.14
N TRP A 113 5.25 -8.44 -6.14
CA TRP A 113 3.80 -8.48 -6.05
C TRP A 113 3.27 -9.89 -6.32
N THR A 114 2.83 -10.59 -5.28
CA THR A 114 2.29 -11.95 -5.43
C THR A 114 0.84 -12.01 -4.98
N ALA A 115 -0.05 -12.58 -5.81
CA ALA A 115 -1.45 -12.79 -5.47
C ALA A 115 -2.15 -11.48 -5.01
N LEU A 116 -1.92 -10.39 -5.74
CA LEU A 116 -2.55 -9.10 -5.45
C LEU A 116 -3.84 -8.91 -6.21
N ASN A 117 -4.76 -8.17 -5.61
CA ASN A 117 -6.00 -7.78 -6.27
C ASN A 117 -6.14 -6.26 -6.34
N PHE A 118 -6.07 -5.71 -7.54
CA PHE A 118 -6.26 -4.31 -7.92
C PHE A 118 -7.55 -4.10 -8.71
N ASP A 119 -8.55 -4.97 -8.57
CA ASP A 119 -9.80 -4.86 -9.31
C ASP A 119 -10.47 -3.49 -9.07
N ALA A 120 -10.97 -2.87 -10.13
CA ALA A 120 -11.60 -1.56 -10.16
C ALA A 120 -10.74 -0.42 -9.56
N SER A 121 -9.41 -0.58 -9.49
CA SER A 121 -8.52 0.48 -9.04
C SER A 121 -8.27 1.53 -10.13
N GLN A 122 -7.75 2.69 -9.69
CA GLN A 122 -7.38 3.81 -10.56
C GLN A 122 -5.91 4.15 -10.35
N TRP A 123 -5.12 4.09 -11.42
CA TRP A 123 -3.70 4.37 -11.45
C TRP A 123 -3.42 5.60 -12.31
N SER A 124 -2.61 6.53 -11.81
CA SER A 124 -2.19 7.71 -12.56
C SER A 124 -0.74 8.01 -12.28
N ARG A 125 0.09 8.19 -13.32
CA ARG A 125 1.51 8.55 -13.18
C ARG A 125 2.25 7.58 -12.25
N LEU A 126 2.07 6.29 -12.50
CA LEU A 126 2.72 5.23 -11.72
C LEU A 126 3.97 4.74 -12.40
N LYS A 127 5.01 4.51 -11.60
CA LYS A 127 6.24 3.87 -12.05
C LYS A 127 6.42 2.55 -11.31
N LEU A 128 6.48 1.46 -12.06
CA LEU A 128 6.76 0.11 -11.62
C LEU A 128 8.09 -0.28 -12.27
N LEU A 129 9.18 0.00 -11.58
CA LEU A 129 10.55 -0.09 -12.10
C LEU A 129 11.24 -1.33 -11.54
N ASP A 130 11.72 -2.21 -12.42
CA ASP A 130 12.42 -3.45 -12.03
C ASP A 130 11.62 -4.31 -11.03
N CYS A 131 10.29 -4.24 -11.09
CA CYS A 131 9.39 -4.99 -10.23
C CYS A 131 9.11 -6.38 -10.79
N ARG A 132 8.70 -7.29 -9.91
CA ARG A 132 8.18 -8.60 -10.30
C ARG A 132 6.76 -8.76 -9.80
N GLY A 133 5.92 -9.40 -10.60
CA GLY A 133 4.61 -9.80 -10.13
C GLY A 133 4.12 -11.13 -10.67
N THR A 134 3.35 -11.83 -9.86
CA THR A 134 2.72 -13.12 -10.19
C THR A 134 1.31 -13.14 -9.64
N GLN A 135 0.36 -13.71 -10.40
CA GLN A 135 -1.04 -13.85 -9.98
C GLN A 135 -1.71 -12.53 -9.57
N VAL A 136 -1.49 -11.47 -10.38
CA VAL A 136 -2.07 -10.14 -10.10
C VAL A 136 -3.40 -10.01 -10.83
N SER A 137 -4.49 -9.80 -10.09
CA SER A 137 -5.80 -9.44 -10.65
C SER A 137 -5.95 -7.93 -10.73
N ALA A 138 -6.42 -7.41 -11.85
CA ALA A 138 -6.65 -5.98 -12.07
C ALA A 138 -7.87 -5.77 -12.99
N THR A 139 -8.96 -6.51 -12.72
CA THR A 139 -10.18 -6.45 -13.54
C THR A 139 -10.80 -5.07 -13.44
N GLY A 140 -11.05 -4.42 -14.58
CA GLY A 140 -11.62 -3.06 -14.62
C GLY A 140 -10.68 -1.95 -14.13
N LEU A 141 -9.37 -2.24 -14.00
CA LEU A 141 -8.35 -1.24 -13.69
C LEU A 141 -8.36 -0.12 -14.74
N GLN A 142 -8.29 1.13 -14.29
CA GLN A 142 -8.06 2.29 -15.15
C GLN A 142 -6.68 2.88 -14.84
N GLY A 143 -5.78 2.88 -15.81
CA GLY A 143 -4.41 3.34 -15.70
C GLY A 143 -4.10 4.41 -16.75
N GLU A 144 -3.45 5.48 -16.30
CA GLU A 144 -2.91 6.53 -17.17
C GLU A 144 -1.45 6.81 -16.81
N GLN A 145 -0.57 6.84 -17.81
CA GLN A 145 0.86 7.14 -17.64
C GLN A 145 1.51 6.15 -16.66
N VAL A 146 1.35 4.85 -16.95
CA VAL A 146 1.93 3.78 -16.16
C VAL A 146 3.21 3.26 -16.84
N ASP A 147 4.33 3.39 -16.15
CA ASP A 147 5.64 2.92 -16.59
C ASP A 147 5.94 1.57 -15.96
N PHE A 148 6.29 0.58 -16.79
CA PHE A 148 6.65 -0.78 -16.38
C PHE A 148 8.12 -1.13 -16.68
N THR A 149 8.98 -0.12 -16.86
CA THR A 149 10.39 -0.33 -17.27
C THR A 149 11.11 -1.34 -16.39
N GLY A 150 11.69 -2.37 -17.02
CA GLY A 150 12.43 -3.43 -16.33
C GLY A 150 11.57 -4.43 -15.56
N SER A 151 10.25 -4.24 -15.50
CA SER A 151 9.36 -5.08 -14.72
C SER A 151 8.88 -6.32 -15.47
N GLN A 152 8.61 -7.38 -14.71
CA GLN A 152 8.12 -8.67 -15.23
C GLN A 152 6.87 -9.09 -14.47
N PHE A 153 5.76 -9.29 -15.19
CA PHE A 153 4.48 -9.71 -14.63
C PHE A 153 3.98 -10.98 -15.31
N GLU A 154 3.82 -12.04 -14.53
CA GLU A 154 3.27 -13.33 -14.95
C GLU A 154 1.85 -13.50 -14.38
N ASP A 155 0.98 -14.16 -15.12
CA ASP A 155 -0.42 -14.42 -14.74
C ASP A 155 -1.21 -13.16 -14.32
N MET A 156 -0.93 -12.03 -14.97
CA MET A 156 -1.66 -10.79 -14.72
C MET A 156 -3.01 -10.80 -15.46
N GLN A 157 -4.10 -10.71 -14.69
CA GLN A 157 -5.46 -10.68 -15.21
C GLN A 157 -5.93 -9.23 -15.41
N LEU A 158 -6.00 -8.78 -16.66
CA LEU A 158 -6.34 -7.40 -17.05
C LEU A 158 -7.72 -7.29 -17.71
N THR A 159 -8.67 -8.15 -17.31
CA THR A 159 -10.01 -8.19 -17.90
C THR A 159 -10.71 -6.84 -17.77
N HIS A 160 -11.14 -6.23 -18.88
CA HIS A 160 -11.71 -4.87 -18.94
C HIS A 160 -10.79 -3.74 -18.40
N ALA A 161 -9.51 -4.01 -18.20
CA ALA A 161 -8.56 -2.99 -17.80
C ALA A 161 -8.22 -2.08 -18.99
N ARG A 162 -7.94 -0.80 -18.70
CA ARG A 162 -7.44 0.17 -19.66
C ARG A 162 -6.17 0.77 -19.07
N ILE A 163 -5.03 0.60 -19.74
CA ILE A 163 -3.76 1.19 -19.31
C ILE A 163 -3.19 1.92 -20.52
N ASN A 164 -3.02 3.24 -20.38
CA ASN A 164 -2.59 4.14 -21.46
C ASN A 164 -1.21 4.72 -21.17
#